data_AF-A0A8H3GKT3-F1
#
_entry.id   AF-A0A8H3GKT3-F1
#
_cell.length_a   1.000
_cell.length_b   1.000
_cell.length_c   1.000
_cell.angle_alpha   90.00
_cell.angle_beta   90.00
_cell.angle_gamma   90.00
#
_symmetry.space_group_name_H-M   'P 1'
#
loop_
_entity.id
_entity.type
_entity.pdbx_description
1 polymer ?
#
loop_
_entity_poly.entity_id
_entity_poly.type
_entity_poly.pdbx_seq_one_letter_code
_entity_poly.pdbx_strand_id
1 'polypeptide(L)'
;MLAKRARHLTRLYEMFYNATELVNTGKQYQRMSDDERLTFREDANPKSLRLLELHDKLVELEPSLFEKLCRTGPHAHAASRHASACLANGQSNGRSEDMRKVREALPHMQVWDPPLGDKSTRGLAHRTTAYYLSDPNLDFNNEQDVLQFMAYHNPPMTASVWPRFLWFEGKHDPDRMSIGLLRGELLILTARAILLSPSSAHRSPSAGAIQASGARGNRRRGPIGLAKTYQLTAVTPAFIAYVAVVTRHALTSDDIFSEVCNGFHYVEFYGQLRVFLESSRFKHWTTELINYWNEHVFEGITFGQVNGMPQDRANGTLAQLEAQAEVSRNADPGSLSDDE
;
A
#
# COMPACT_ATOMS: atom_id res chain seq x y z
N MET A 1 10.34 17.70 1.31
CA MET A 1 10.69 16.27 1.10
C MET A 1 9.86 15.36 2.00
N LEU A 2 9.83 15.62 3.31
CA LEU A 2 9.10 14.86 4.34
C LEU A 2 7.61 14.57 4.04
N ALA A 3 6.85 15.54 3.53
CA ALA A 3 5.44 15.31 3.17
C ALA A 3 5.26 14.24 2.08
N LYS A 4 6.22 14.08 1.15
CA LYS A 4 6.20 13.00 0.15
C LYS A 4 6.51 11.64 0.80
N ARG A 5 7.42 11.60 1.79
CA ARG A 5 7.73 10.38 2.56
C ARG A 5 6.54 9.96 3.42
N ALA A 6 5.83 10.91 4.02
CA ALA A 6 4.59 10.63 4.74
C ALA A 6 3.51 9.99 3.86
N ARG A 7 3.36 10.40 2.59
CA ARG A 7 2.45 9.70 1.65
C ARG A 7 2.85 8.24 1.45
N HIS A 8 4.16 7.97 1.32
CA HIS A 8 4.68 6.61 1.18
C HIS A 8 4.39 5.77 2.44
N LEU A 9 4.69 6.33 3.62
CA LEU A 9 4.38 5.71 4.92
C LEU A 9 2.90 5.36 5.07
N THR A 10 2.04 6.33 4.73
CA THR A 10 0.58 6.20 4.86
C THR A 10 0.01 5.06 4.04
N ARG A 11 0.52 4.89 2.81
CA ARG A 11 0.03 3.87 1.87
C ARG A 11 0.49 2.47 2.26
N LEU A 12 1.75 2.33 2.66
CA LEU A 12 2.40 1.02 2.74
C LEU A 12 2.68 0.51 4.15
N TYR A 13 2.52 1.34 5.18
CA TYR A 13 2.97 0.98 6.53
C TYR A 13 1.95 1.29 7.61
N GLU A 14 1.34 2.48 7.61
CA GLU A 14 0.29 2.81 8.59
C GLU A 14 -0.59 3.94 8.07
N MET A 15 -1.88 3.67 7.85
CA MET A 15 -2.83 4.67 7.36
C MET A 15 -3.19 5.69 8.45
N PHE A 16 -3.29 5.23 9.70
CA PHE A 16 -3.76 6.03 10.84
C PHE A 16 -2.68 6.10 11.92
N TYR A 17 -1.84 7.13 11.85
CA TYR A 17 -0.86 7.45 12.88
C TYR A 17 -0.97 8.91 13.33
N ASN A 18 -0.60 9.18 14.59
CA ASN A 18 -0.46 10.53 15.10
C ASN A 18 0.96 11.04 14.81
N ALA A 19 1.08 12.01 13.91
CA ALA A 19 2.36 12.57 13.49
C ALA A 19 3.18 13.19 14.63
N THR A 20 2.51 13.79 15.62
CA THR A 20 3.19 14.39 16.78
C THR A 20 3.72 13.31 17.73
N GLU A 21 2.93 12.27 18.00
CA GLU A 21 3.40 11.11 18.77
C GLU A 21 4.58 10.43 18.07
N LEU A 22 4.54 10.25 16.75
CA LEU A 22 5.64 9.68 15.96
C LEU A 22 6.91 10.52 16.08
N VAL A 23 6.81 11.84 15.94
CA VAL A 23 7.97 12.75 16.05
C VAL A 23 8.56 12.73 17.46
N ASN A 24 7.72 12.78 18.49
CA ASN A 24 8.16 12.78 19.88
C ASN A 24 8.82 11.45 20.26
N THR A 25 8.19 10.33 19.91
CA THR A 25 8.71 8.98 20.17
C THR A 25 10.04 8.77 19.46
N GLY A 26 10.15 9.16 18.18
CA GLY A 26 11.40 9.02 17.44
C GLY A 26 12.53 9.88 17.99
N LYS A 27 12.24 11.09 18.48
CA LYS A 27 13.26 11.93 19.16
C LYS A 27 13.72 11.33 20.49
N GLN A 28 12.81 10.75 21.25
CA GLN A 28 13.15 10.04 22.49
C GLN A 28 14.04 8.84 22.17
N TYR A 29 13.62 8.01 21.21
CA TYR A 29 14.36 6.84 20.76
C TYR A 29 15.75 7.18 20.19
N GLN A 30 15.88 8.29 19.46
CA GLN A 30 17.15 8.78 18.94
C GLN A 30 18.17 9.15 20.03
N ARG A 31 17.69 9.58 21.22
CA ARG A 31 18.54 9.98 22.35
C ARG A 31 18.94 8.84 23.27
N MET A 32 18.25 7.70 23.16
CA MET A 32 18.54 6.52 23.95
C MET A 32 19.86 5.87 23.52
N SER A 33 20.56 5.27 24.48
CA SER A 33 21.64 4.31 24.22
C SER A 33 21.08 3.04 23.57
N ASP A 34 21.96 2.18 23.05
CA ASP A 34 21.51 0.95 22.40
C ASP A 34 20.84 -0.03 23.40
N ASP A 35 21.31 -0.09 24.64
CA ASP A 35 20.70 -0.89 25.72
C ASP A 35 19.31 -0.35 26.11
N GLU A 36 19.17 0.97 26.19
CA GLU A 36 17.88 1.63 26.48
C GLU A 36 16.87 1.39 25.36
N ARG A 37 17.31 1.39 24.10
CA ARG A 37 16.47 1.10 22.93
C ARG A 37 15.96 -0.33 22.92
N LEU A 38 16.81 -1.29 23.28
CA LEU A 38 16.43 -2.70 23.38
C LEU A 38 15.35 -2.87 24.45
N THR A 39 15.61 -2.36 25.65
CA THR A 39 14.65 -2.38 26.77
C THR A 39 13.33 -1.70 26.38
N PHE A 40 13.39 -0.52 25.75
CA PHE A 40 12.20 0.21 25.30
C PHE A 40 11.34 -0.59 24.31
N ARG A 41 11.95 -1.43 23.45
CA ARG A 41 11.21 -2.30 22.52
C ARG A 41 10.62 -3.51 23.21
N GLU A 42 11.34 -4.12 24.14
CA GLU A 42 10.86 -5.29 24.88
C GLU A 42 9.63 -4.95 25.74
N ASP A 43 9.63 -3.77 26.35
CA ASP A 43 8.54 -3.29 27.20
C ASP A 43 7.42 -2.55 26.42
N ALA A 44 7.59 -2.35 25.11
CA ALA A 44 6.63 -1.57 24.32
C ALA A 44 5.30 -2.32 24.16
N ASN A 45 4.21 -1.62 24.51
CA ASN A 45 2.87 -2.08 24.15
C ASN A 45 2.66 -2.07 22.61
N PRO A 46 1.62 -2.73 22.09
CA PRO A 46 1.40 -2.82 20.64
C PRO A 46 1.31 -1.47 19.90
N LYS A 47 0.74 -0.43 20.53
CA LYS A 47 0.67 0.92 19.94
C LYS A 47 2.07 1.54 19.83
N SER A 48 2.88 1.43 20.88
CA SER A 48 4.25 1.91 20.89
C SER A 48 5.13 1.16 19.88
N LEU A 49 5.00 -0.17 19.81
CA LEU A 49 5.69 -0.99 18.80
C LEU A 49 5.35 -0.53 17.38
N ARG A 50 4.07 -0.27 17.09
CA ARG A 50 3.65 0.23 15.77
C ARG A 50 4.24 1.61 15.45
N LEU A 51 4.33 2.51 16.43
CA LEU A 51 5.01 3.80 16.25
C LEU A 51 6.51 3.63 16.02
N LEU A 52 7.16 2.65 16.65
CA LEU A 52 8.58 2.35 16.44
C LEU A 52 8.83 1.74 15.06
N GLU A 53 8.00 0.81 14.60
CA GLU A 53 8.05 0.27 13.23
C GLU A 53 7.93 1.39 12.20
N LEU A 54 7.00 2.33 12.43
CA LEU A 54 6.80 3.48 11.56
C LEU A 54 7.97 4.47 11.63
N HIS A 55 8.56 4.66 12.82
CA HIS A 55 9.79 5.42 13.01
C HIS A 55 10.94 4.83 12.20
N ASP A 56 11.16 3.52 12.28
CA ASP A 56 12.26 2.83 11.59
C ASP A 56 12.12 3.03 10.08
N LYS A 57 10.90 2.92 9.57
CA LYS A 57 10.60 3.19 8.15
C LYS A 57 10.74 4.66 7.77
N LEU A 58 10.45 5.59 8.67
CA LEU A 58 10.70 7.00 8.42
C LEU A 58 12.20 7.31 8.37
N VAL A 59 13.02 6.69 9.22
CA VAL A 59 14.48 6.81 9.21
C VAL A 59 15.08 6.24 7.92
N GLU A 60 14.57 5.11 7.44
CA GLU A 60 14.96 4.51 6.15
C GLU A 60 14.70 5.49 4.98
N LEU A 61 13.55 6.17 5.00
CA LEU A 61 13.11 7.08 3.93
C LEU A 61 13.71 8.49 4.00
N GLU A 62 14.04 8.97 5.19
CA GLU A 62 14.65 10.26 5.46
C GLU A 62 15.77 10.12 6.50
N PRO A 63 16.93 9.59 6.08
CA PRO A 63 18.09 9.45 6.97
C PRO A 63 18.46 10.81 7.55
N SER A 64 18.89 10.86 8.82
CA SER A 64 19.19 12.06 9.62
C SER A 64 18.00 12.92 10.10
N LEU A 65 16.74 12.56 9.82
CA LEU A 65 15.60 13.37 10.26
C LEU A 65 15.62 13.62 11.79
N PHE A 66 15.66 12.55 12.58
CA PHE A 66 15.59 12.66 14.04
C PHE A 66 16.86 13.25 14.65
N GLU A 67 18.04 12.94 14.10
CA GLU A 67 19.30 13.58 14.46
C GLU A 67 19.22 15.11 14.31
N LYS A 68 18.72 15.59 13.16
CA LYS A 68 18.52 17.03 12.91
C LYS A 68 17.52 17.64 13.89
N LEU A 69 16.39 16.98 14.13
CA LEU A 69 15.37 17.44 15.09
C LEU A 69 15.88 17.49 16.54
N CYS A 70 16.87 16.66 16.90
CA CYS A 70 17.49 16.67 18.22
C CYS A 70 18.55 17.78 18.35
N ARG A 71 19.18 18.21 17.25
CA ARG A 71 20.29 19.20 17.23
C ARG A 71 19.85 20.66 17.06
N THR A 72 18.58 20.94 16.77
CA THR A 72 18.06 22.28 16.44
C THR A 72 18.10 23.35 17.55
N GLY A 73 18.75 23.10 18.69
CA GLY A 73 18.98 24.10 19.75
C GLY A 73 17.68 24.84 20.17
N PRO A 74 17.69 26.19 20.28
CA PRO A 74 16.51 26.99 20.64
C PRO A 74 15.29 26.80 19.72
N HIS A 75 15.50 26.35 18.47
CA HIS A 75 14.44 26.16 17.48
C HIS A 75 13.85 24.74 17.47
N ALA A 76 14.24 23.86 18.40
CA ALA A 76 13.85 22.45 18.39
C ALA A 76 12.33 22.21 18.44
N HIS A 77 11.60 23.04 19.19
CA HIS A 77 10.14 22.94 19.25
C HIS A 77 9.48 23.32 17.92
N ALA A 78 9.92 24.42 17.30
CA ALA A 78 9.40 24.86 16.00
C ALA A 78 9.68 23.83 14.89
N ALA A 79 10.91 23.29 14.86
CA ALA A 79 11.29 22.25 13.91
C ALA A 79 10.46 20.97 14.08
N SER A 80 10.22 20.54 15.33
CA SER A 80 9.39 19.36 15.63
C SER A 80 7.95 19.58 15.19
N ARG A 81 7.36 20.75 15.51
CA ARG A 81 6.00 21.11 15.05
C ARG A 81 5.89 21.14 13.53
N HIS A 82 6.89 21.70 12.85
CA HIS A 82 6.93 21.73 11.39
C HIS A 82 7.00 20.32 10.79
N ALA A 83 7.84 19.44 11.36
CA ALA A 83 7.93 18.05 10.94
C ALA A 83 6.60 17.31 11.13
N SER A 84 5.97 17.43 12.30
CA SER A 84 4.64 16.85 12.57
C SER A 84 3.59 17.35 11.59
N ALA A 85 3.57 18.66 11.30
CA ALA A 85 2.64 19.23 10.33
C ALA A 85 2.89 18.70 8.91
N CYS A 86 4.15 18.59 8.49
CA CYS A 86 4.51 18.00 7.19
C CYS A 86 4.09 16.53 7.09
N LEU A 87 4.25 15.75 8.16
CA LEU A 87 3.84 14.35 8.21
C LEU A 87 2.32 14.21 8.14
N ALA A 88 1.57 14.98 8.96
CA ALA A 88 0.11 14.98 8.96
C ALA A 88 -0.48 15.45 7.62
N ASN A 89 0.08 16.52 7.03
CA ASN A 89 -0.33 16.99 5.71
C ASN A 89 0.00 15.97 4.62
N GLY A 90 1.14 15.29 4.71
CA GLY A 90 1.50 14.22 3.78
C GLY A 90 0.53 13.04 3.86
N GLN A 91 0.18 12.61 5.08
CA GLN A 91 -0.79 11.56 5.32
C GLN A 91 -2.18 11.91 4.76
N SER A 92 -2.71 13.07 5.12
CA SER A 92 -4.01 13.55 4.63
C SER A 92 -4.03 13.64 3.09
N ASN A 93 -3.03 14.29 2.50
CA ASN A 93 -2.94 14.43 1.05
C ASN A 93 -2.78 13.09 0.32
N GLY A 94 -2.05 12.13 0.89
CA GLY A 94 -1.91 10.79 0.31
C GLY A 94 -3.25 10.08 0.20
N ARG A 95 -4.04 10.10 1.29
CA ARG A 95 -5.41 9.53 1.31
C ARG A 95 -6.32 10.21 0.31
N SER A 96 -6.41 11.54 0.34
CA SER A 96 -7.30 12.31 -0.53
C SER A 96 -6.95 12.15 -2.02
N GLU A 97 -5.66 12.10 -2.37
CA GLU A 97 -5.20 11.86 -3.73
C GLU A 97 -5.67 10.50 -4.26
N ASP A 98 -5.50 9.43 -3.48
CA ASP A 98 -5.89 8.08 -3.89
C ASP A 98 -7.40 7.88 -3.87
N MET A 99 -8.10 8.41 -2.87
CA MET A 99 -9.57 8.36 -2.81
C MET A 99 -10.20 9.06 -4.01
N ARG A 100 -9.69 10.23 -4.41
CA ARG A 100 -10.13 10.90 -5.64
C ARG A 100 -9.83 10.04 -6.87
N LYS A 101 -8.60 9.53 -6.98
CA LYS A 101 -8.16 8.71 -8.11
C LYS A 101 -9.04 7.47 -8.30
N VAL A 102 -9.37 6.79 -7.20
CA VAL A 102 -10.20 5.58 -7.22
C VAL A 102 -11.67 5.93 -7.44
N ARG A 103 -12.18 7.03 -6.87
CA ARG A 103 -13.52 7.55 -7.16
C ARG A 103 -13.75 7.75 -8.65
N GLU A 104 -12.77 8.31 -9.35
CA GLU A 104 -12.78 8.59 -10.78
C GLU A 104 -12.59 7.33 -11.64
N ALA A 105 -11.78 6.37 -11.18
CA ALA A 105 -11.56 5.11 -11.90
C ALA A 105 -12.71 4.10 -11.75
N LEU A 106 -13.45 4.12 -10.63
CA LEU A 106 -14.47 3.13 -10.28
C LEU A 106 -15.52 2.87 -11.38
N PRO A 107 -16.09 3.90 -12.06
CA PRO A 107 -17.06 3.68 -13.14
C PRO A 107 -16.51 2.85 -14.33
N HIS A 108 -15.18 2.76 -14.47
CA HIS A 108 -14.51 2.03 -15.55
C HIS A 108 -13.95 0.66 -15.11
N MET A 109 -14.04 0.32 -13.82
CA MET A 109 -13.52 -0.93 -13.28
C MET A 109 -14.39 -2.14 -13.66
N GLN A 110 -15.68 -1.94 -13.82
CA GLN A 110 -16.62 -2.97 -14.24
C GLN A 110 -17.83 -2.34 -14.94
N VAL A 111 -18.73 -3.19 -15.43
CA VAL A 111 -20.04 -2.75 -15.90
C VAL A 111 -20.91 -2.52 -14.68
N TRP A 112 -21.44 -1.30 -14.55
CA TRP A 112 -22.37 -0.93 -13.49
C TRP A 112 -23.76 -0.81 -14.09
N ASP A 113 -24.74 -1.42 -13.41
CA ASP A 113 -26.15 -1.30 -13.77
C ASP A 113 -26.97 -0.79 -12.57
N PRO A 114 -27.57 0.42 -12.66
CA PRO A 114 -27.33 1.42 -13.72
C PRO A 114 -25.86 1.91 -13.74
N PRO A 115 -25.41 2.64 -14.78
CA PRO A 115 -24.07 3.23 -14.76
C PRO A 115 -23.87 4.17 -13.56
N LEU A 116 -22.67 4.14 -12.95
CA LEU A 116 -22.34 5.06 -11.86
C LEU A 116 -22.29 6.50 -12.36
N GLY A 117 -23.16 7.35 -11.82
CA GLY A 117 -23.12 8.80 -11.98
C GLY A 117 -22.25 9.48 -10.94
N ASP A 118 -22.71 10.62 -10.46
CA ASP A 118 -22.08 11.39 -9.40
C ASP A 118 -21.89 10.54 -8.13
N LYS A 119 -20.87 10.87 -7.31
CA LYS A 119 -20.58 10.10 -6.10
C LYS A 119 -21.80 10.05 -5.14
N SER A 120 -22.59 11.12 -5.08
CA SER A 120 -23.78 11.22 -4.24
C SER A 120 -24.85 10.18 -4.55
N THR A 121 -24.88 9.61 -5.77
CA THR A 121 -25.85 8.57 -6.16
C THR A 121 -25.37 7.15 -5.89
N ARG A 122 -24.17 6.98 -5.34
CA ARG A 122 -23.59 5.68 -4.95
C ARG A 122 -24.06 5.25 -3.56
N GLY A 123 -23.35 4.31 -2.93
CA GLY A 123 -23.66 3.81 -1.61
C GLY A 123 -24.96 2.99 -1.62
N LEU A 124 -25.87 3.33 -0.70
CA LEU A 124 -27.17 2.65 -0.58
C LEU A 124 -28.23 3.16 -1.56
N ALA A 125 -27.95 4.25 -2.29
CA ALA A 125 -28.84 4.75 -3.35
C ALA A 125 -28.70 3.97 -4.67
N HIS A 126 -27.69 3.10 -4.78
CA HIS A 126 -27.42 2.31 -5.98
C HIS A 126 -27.26 0.84 -5.63
N ARG A 127 -28.07 -0.02 -6.25
CA ARG A 127 -28.19 -1.45 -5.87
C ARG A 127 -26.86 -2.20 -5.88
N THR A 128 -26.05 -2.02 -6.93
CA THR A 128 -24.75 -2.71 -7.04
C THR A 128 -23.72 -2.24 -6.02
N THR A 129 -23.63 -0.93 -5.72
CA THR A 129 -22.75 -0.46 -4.64
C THR A 129 -23.26 -0.89 -3.27
N ALA A 130 -24.58 -0.91 -3.07
CA ALA A 130 -25.19 -1.45 -1.85
C ALA A 130 -24.85 -2.93 -1.67
N TYR A 131 -24.96 -3.75 -2.73
CA TYR A 131 -24.53 -5.14 -2.72
C TYR A 131 -23.09 -5.28 -2.22
N TYR A 132 -22.14 -4.56 -2.82
CA TYR A 132 -20.74 -4.62 -2.42
C TYR A 132 -20.46 -4.15 -0.99
N LEU A 133 -21.25 -3.20 -0.47
CA LEU A 133 -21.13 -2.66 0.88
C LEU A 133 -21.85 -3.50 1.95
N SER A 134 -22.73 -4.41 1.54
CA SER A 134 -23.55 -5.20 2.46
C SER A 134 -22.77 -6.29 3.22
N ASP A 135 -23.38 -6.78 4.30
CA ASP A 135 -22.94 -7.99 4.98
C ASP A 135 -22.99 -9.17 3.99
N PRO A 136 -21.93 -9.99 3.91
CA PRO A 136 -21.93 -11.22 3.13
C PRO A 136 -23.09 -12.19 3.43
N ASN A 137 -23.68 -12.15 4.61
CA ASN A 137 -24.81 -13.00 4.99
C ASN A 137 -26.19 -12.42 4.64
N LEU A 138 -26.29 -11.15 4.21
CA LEU A 138 -27.57 -10.52 3.84
C LEU A 138 -28.09 -11.07 2.51
N ASP A 139 -29.25 -11.73 2.46
CA ASP A 139 -29.76 -12.28 1.19
C ASP A 139 -30.17 -11.18 0.20
N PHE A 140 -29.31 -10.92 -0.78
CA PHE A 140 -29.55 -9.90 -1.81
C PHE A 140 -30.52 -10.35 -2.92
N ASN A 141 -31.06 -11.57 -2.83
CA ASN A 141 -32.18 -12.05 -3.66
C ASN A 141 -33.54 -11.82 -2.99
N ASN A 142 -33.56 -11.55 -1.69
CA ASN A 142 -34.77 -11.20 -0.96
C ASN A 142 -34.99 -9.67 -1.04
N GLU A 143 -35.94 -9.23 -1.86
CA GLU A 143 -36.23 -7.80 -2.03
C GLU A 143 -36.58 -7.09 -0.71
N GLN A 144 -37.20 -7.78 0.25
CA GLN A 144 -37.52 -7.16 1.53
C GLN A 144 -36.24 -6.86 2.33
N ASP A 145 -35.28 -7.77 2.33
CA ASP A 145 -33.99 -7.59 3.01
C ASP A 145 -33.16 -6.49 2.32
N VAL A 146 -33.17 -6.48 0.99
CA VAL A 146 -32.51 -5.43 0.19
C VAL A 146 -33.12 -4.05 0.48
N LEU A 147 -34.45 -3.94 0.50
CA LEU A 147 -35.14 -2.69 0.83
C LEU A 147 -34.86 -2.24 2.27
N GLN A 148 -34.87 -3.16 3.23
CA GLN A 148 -34.52 -2.87 4.62
C GLN A 148 -33.10 -2.31 4.74
N PHE A 149 -32.15 -2.93 4.04
CA PHE A 149 -30.76 -2.50 4.05
C PHE A 149 -30.59 -1.14 3.37
N MET A 150 -31.12 -0.97 2.16
CA MET A 150 -30.91 0.25 1.37
C MET A 150 -31.65 1.47 1.92
N ALA A 151 -32.89 1.30 2.41
CA ALA A 151 -33.71 2.43 2.88
C ALA A 151 -33.49 2.76 4.36
N TYR A 152 -33.19 1.76 5.20
CA TYR A 152 -33.15 1.93 6.66
C TYR A 152 -31.79 1.59 7.28
N HIS A 153 -30.77 1.28 6.47
CA HIS A 153 -29.46 0.84 6.96
C HIS A 153 -29.59 -0.35 7.92
N ASN A 154 -30.48 -1.30 7.60
CA ASN A 154 -30.77 -2.47 8.43
C ASN A 154 -30.49 -3.77 7.65
N PRO A 155 -29.47 -4.56 8.02
CA PRO A 155 -28.58 -4.37 9.17
C PRO A 155 -27.60 -3.20 8.98
N PRO A 156 -27.09 -2.60 10.09
CA PRO A 156 -26.15 -1.49 10.01
C PRO A 156 -24.80 -1.95 9.47
N MET A 157 -24.18 -1.14 8.61
CA MET A 157 -22.79 -1.34 8.20
C MET A 157 -21.86 -0.98 9.37
N THR A 158 -21.21 -1.98 9.96
CA THR A 158 -20.25 -1.79 11.06
C THR A 158 -18.84 -2.21 10.63
N ALA A 159 -17.81 -1.71 11.32
CA ALA A 159 -16.43 -2.10 11.04
C ALA A 159 -16.14 -3.59 11.31
N SER A 160 -16.92 -4.20 12.20
CA SER A 160 -16.81 -5.60 12.60
C SER A 160 -17.46 -6.58 11.62
N VAL A 161 -18.39 -6.10 10.79
CA VAL A 161 -19.00 -6.89 9.72
C VAL A 161 -18.38 -6.48 8.40
N TRP A 162 -17.48 -7.31 7.89
CA TRP A 162 -16.74 -6.96 6.70
C TRP A 162 -17.61 -7.02 5.44
N PRO A 163 -17.50 -6.02 4.53
CA PRO A 163 -18.38 -5.89 3.38
C PRO A 163 -18.06 -6.90 2.27
N ARG A 164 -19.08 -7.28 1.48
CA ARG A 164 -18.96 -8.25 0.37
C ARG A 164 -17.81 -8.01 -0.58
N PHE A 165 -17.47 -6.75 -0.90
CA PHE A 165 -16.41 -6.46 -1.87
C PHE A 165 -15.04 -7.00 -1.48
N LEU A 166 -14.83 -7.41 -0.22
CA LEU A 166 -13.59 -8.08 0.15
C LEU A 166 -13.47 -9.47 -0.48
N TRP A 167 -14.57 -10.14 -0.77
CA TRP A 167 -14.57 -11.50 -1.31
C TRP A 167 -14.54 -11.52 -2.84
N PHE A 168 -13.92 -12.56 -3.39
CA PHE A 168 -13.98 -12.88 -4.81
C PHE A 168 -15.45 -12.99 -5.27
N GLU A 169 -15.81 -12.28 -6.35
CA GLU A 169 -17.20 -12.14 -6.85
C GLU A 169 -18.23 -11.63 -5.82
N GLY A 170 -17.80 -11.10 -4.67
CA GLY A 170 -18.69 -10.73 -3.57
C GLY A 170 -19.35 -11.93 -2.87
N LYS A 171 -18.84 -13.15 -3.09
CA LYS A 171 -19.38 -14.40 -2.57
C LYS A 171 -18.47 -14.94 -1.47
N HIS A 172 -19.05 -15.24 -0.32
CA HIS A 172 -18.34 -15.91 0.77
C HIS A 172 -18.92 -17.31 1.00
N ASP A 173 -18.13 -18.16 1.64
CA ASP A 173 -18.56 -19.43 2.20
C ASP A 173 -18.82 -19.19 3.70
N PRO A 174 -20.08 -19.25 4.19
CA PRO A 174 -20.39 -19.04 5.61
C PRO A 174 -19.64 -19.97 6.56
N ASP A 175 -19.33 -21.19 6.10
CA ASP A 175 -18.60 -22.18 6.89
C ASP A 175 -17.08 -21.98 6.79
N ARG A 176 -16.61 -21.29 5.73
CA ARG A 176 -15.19 -21.04 5.45
C ARG A 176 -14.94 -19.62 4.95
N MET A 177 -15.10 -18.67 5.87
CA MET A 177 -14.93 -17.22 5.62
C MET A 177 -13.61 -16.83 4.94
N SER A 178 -12.53 -17.61 5.11
CA SER A 178 -11.22 -17.35 4.51
C SER A 178 -11.19 -17.53 2.98
N ILE A 179 -12.12 -18.30 2.40
CA ILE A 179 -12.14 -18.58 0.96
C ILE A 179 -12.51 -17.29 0.21
N GLY A 180 -11.64 -16.85 -0.69
CA GLY A 180 -11.87 -15.66 -1.50
C GLY A 180 -11.74 -14.33 -0.74
N LEU A 181 -11.53 -14.36 0.59
CA LEU A 181 -11.36 -13.16 1.40
C LEU A 181 -10.16 -12.33 0.93
N LEU A 182 -10.37 -11.02 0.80
CA LEU A 182 -9.43 -10.04 0.25
C LEU A 182 -8.98 -10.33 -1.19
N ARG A 183 -9.75 -11.13 -1.95
CA ARG A 183 -9.54 -11.40 -3.39
C ARG A 183 -10.63 -10.80 -4.28
N GLY A 184 -11.43 -9.87 -3.76
CA GLY A 184 -12.41 -9.15 -4.56
C GLY A 184 -11.77 -8.38 -5.73
N GLU A 185 -12.39 -8.45 -6.91
CA GLU A 185 -11.87 -7.83 -8.14
C GLU A 185 -11.67 -6.31 -7.98
N LEU A 186 -12.61 -5.64 -7.29
CA LEU A 186 -12.53 -4.21 -7.00
C LEU A 186 -11.29 -3.85 -6.16
N LEU A 187 -10.81 -4.74 -5.29
CA LEU A 187 -9.59 -4.52 -4.52
C LEU A 187 -8.36 -4.50 -5.45
N ILE A 188 -8.25 -5.49 -6.34
CA ILE A 188 -7.14 -5.58 -7.30
C ILE A 188 -7.13 -4.39 -8.23
N LEU A 189 -8.29 -4.01 -8.78
CA LEU A 189 -8.41 -2.84 -9.64
C LEU A 189 -8.09 -1.54 -8.90
N THR A 190 -8.54 -1.41 -7.64
CA THR A 190 -8.17 -0.26 -6.79
C THR A 190 -6.66 -0.19 -6.54
N ALA A 191 -6.03 -1.32 -6.23
CA ALA A 191 -4.59 -1.41 -6.01
C ALA A 191 -3.80 -0.98 -7.25
N ARG A 192 -4.21 -1.45 -8.43
CA ARG A 192 -3.64 -1.07 -9.72
C ARG A 192 -3.82 0.42 -10.02
N ALA A 193 -5.01 0.96 -9.75
CA ALA A 193 -5.26 2.41 -9.88
C ALA A 193 -4.30 3.23 -9.01
N ILE A 194 -4.07 2.81 -7.76
CA ILE A 194 -3.20 3.51 -6.81
C ILE A 194 -1.73 3.39 -7.21
N LEU A 195 -1.23 2.16 -7.38
CA LEU A 195 0.20 1.89 -7.55
C LEU A 195 0.71 2.17 -8.96
N LEU A 196 -0.11 1.91 -9.98
CA LEU A 196 0.29 2.00 -11.38
C LEU A 196 -0.31 3.26 -12.01
N SER A 197 -1.50 3.15 -12.57
CA SER A 197 -2.24 4.26 -13.18
C SER A 197 -3.75 4.00 -13.12
N PRO A 198 -4.60 5.04 -13.12
CA PRO A 198 -6.07 4.87 -13.18
C PRO A 198 -6.51 3.97 -14.35
N SER A 199 -5.90 4.15 -15.52
CA SER A 199 -6.19 3.36 -16.72
C SER A 199 -5.82 1.87 -16.60
N SER A 200 -4.91 1.49 -15.70
CA SER A 200 -4.56 0.09 -15.46
C SER A 200 -5.65 -0.68 -14.69
N ALA A 201 -6.62 0.06 -14.13
CA ALA A 201 -7.79 -0.48 -13.45
C ALA A 201 -9.04 -0.51 -14.34
N HIS A 202 -8.94 -0.09 -15.60
CA HIS A 202 -10.06 -0.19 -16.52
C HIS A 202 -10.24 -1.65 -16.92
N ARG A 203 -11.49 -2.11 -16.96
CA ARG A 203 -11.80 -3.44 -17.51
C ARG A 203 -11.32 -3.49 -18.95
N SER A 204 -10.44 -4.44 -19.28
CA SER A 204 -10.14 -4.71 -20.69
C SER A 204 -11.43 -5.18 -21.38
N PRO A 205 -11.78 -4.72 -22.59
CA PRO A 205 -13.00 -5.13 -23.30
C PRO A 205 -13.14 -6.63 -23.63
N SER A 206 -12.33 -7.53 -23.09
CA SER A 206 -12.35 -8.94 -23.44
C SER A 206 -11.99 -9.87 -22.28
N ALA A 207 -12.94 -10.14 -21.39
CA ALA A 207 -12.97 -11.37 -20.58
C ALA A 207 -13.54 -12.57 -21.39
N GLY A 208 -13.32 -12.61 -22.71
CA GLY A 208 -13.87 -13.63 -23.60
C GLY A 208 -13.37 -13.61 -25.05
N ALA A 209 -12.39 -12.77 -25.41
CA ALA A 209 -11.82 -12.77 -26.74
C ALA A 209 -10.30 -12.70 -26.68
N ILE A 210 -9.67 -13.80 -27.11
CA ILE A 210 -8.29 -13.83 -27.54
C ILE A 210 -8.16 -12.88 -28.74
N GLN A 211 -7.27 -11.90 -28.59
CA GLN A 211 -6.63 -11.07 -29.62
C GLN A 211 -7.44 -10.00 -30.37
N ALA A 212 -6.88 -8.79 -30.37
CA ALA A 212 -6.37 -8.07 -31.54
C ALA A 212 -6.78 -6.58 -31.56
N SER A 213 -5.93 -5.72 -31.01
CA SER A 213 -5.61 -4.46 -31.66
C SER A 213 -4.09 -4.26 -31.61
N GLY A 214 -3.47 -4.42 -32.78
CA GLY A 214 -2.03 -4.32 -32.94
C GLY A 214 -1.55 -2.89 -32.68
N ALA A 215 -0.65 -2.75 -31.71
CA ALA A 215 0.52 -1.84 -31.72
C ALA A 215 1.11 -1.75 -30.32
N ARG A 216 1.89 -2.78 -29.95
CA ARG A 216 3.19 -2.69 -29.28
C ARG A 216 3.55 -4.10 -28.82
N GLY A 217 4.68 -4.60 -29.32
CA GLY A 217 5.23 -5.89 -28.97
C GLY A 217 5.30 -6.09 -27.46
N ASN A 218 5.43 -7.36 -27.10
CA ASN A 218 5.53 -7.98 -25.78
C ASN A 218 6.74 -7.46 -24.96
N ARG A 219 6.92 -6.14 -24.88
CA ARG A 219 7.87 -5.49 -24.00
C ARG A 219 7.22 -5.49 -22.63
N ARG A 220 7.56 -6.53 -21.86
CA ARG A 220 7.55 -6.51 -20.39
C ARG A 220 7.92 -5.09 -19.93
N ARG A 221 6.95 -4.36 -19.40
CA ARG A 221 7.17 -2.95 -19.01
C ARG A 221 7.73 -2.93 -17.59
N GLY A 222 8.69 -2.04 -17.34
CA GLY A 222 9.13 -1.78 -15.98
C GLY A 222 7.99 -1.24 -15.11
N PRO A 223 8.15 -1.20 -13.77
CA PRO A 223 7.16 -0.61 -12.88
C PRO A 223 6.80 0.82 -13.32
N ILE A 224 5.54 1.21 -13.15
CA ILE A 224 5.02 2.54 -13.49
C ILE A 224 4.46 3.18 -12.23
N GLY A 225 4.33 4.51 -12.19
CA GLY A 225 3.59 5.21 -11.14
C GLY A 225 4.26 5.16 -9.76
N LEU A 226 3.44 4.92 -8.73
CA LEU A 226 3.93 4.82 -7.35
C LEU A 226 4.74 3.54 -7.13
N ALA A 227 4.44 2.43 -7.80
CA ALA A 227 5.23 1.21 -7.71
C ALA A 227 6.70 1.47 -8.12
N LYS A 228 6.92 2.23 -9.20
CA LYS A 228 8.28 2.67 -9.59
C LYS A 228 8.88 3.64 -8.58
N THR A 229 8.10 4.64 -8.17
CA THR A 229 8.56 5.73 -7.28
C THR A 229 9.00 5.19 -5.92
N TYR A 230 8.31 4.18 -5.43
CA TYR A 230 8.57 3.52 -4.15
C TYR A 230 9.43 2.26 -4.29
N GLN A 231 9.82 1.90 -5.52
CA GLN A 231 10.61 0.70 -5.82
C GLN A 231 9.96 -0.59 -5.27
N LEU A 232 8.64 -0.68 -5.34
CA LEU A 232 7.89 -1.81 -4.82
C LEU A 232 8.00 -2.99 -5.76
N THR A 233 8.43 -4.12 -5.22
CA THR A 233 8.41 -5.43 -5.88
C THR A 233 7.28 -6.33 -5.37
N ALA A 234 6.69 -5.97 -4.23
CA ALA A 234 5.59 -6.68 -3.61
C ALA A 234 4.67 -5.71 -2.84
N VAL A 235 3.42 -6.11 -2.64
CA VAL A 235 2.49 -5.42 -1.75
C VAL A 235 2.78 -5.76 -0.28
N THR A 236 2.39 -4.85 0.63
CA THR A 236 2.47 -5.08 2.07
C THR A 236 1.09 -5.40 2.65
N PRO A 237 1.00 -6.12 3.79
CA PRO A 237 -0.23 -6.26 4.57
C PRO A 237 -0.96 -4.93 4.79
N ALA A 238 -0.22 -3.89 5.19
CA ALA A 238 -0.76 -2.56 5.41
C ALA A 238 -1.37 -1.94 4.16
N PHE A 239 -0.77 -2.17 2.99
CA PHE A 239 -1.29 -1.68 1.72
C PHE A 239 -2.59 -2.39 1.31
N ILE A 240 -2.71 -3.69 1.55
CA ILE A 240 -3.96 -4.43 1.28
C ILE A 240 -5.11 -3.85 2.13
N ALA A 241 -4.87 -3.63 3.44
CA ALA A 241 -5.85 -3.00 4.32
C ALA A 241 -6.18 -1.55 3.89
N TYR A 242 -5.17 -0.78 3.45
CA TYR A 242 -5.36 0.58 2.92
C TYR A 242 -6.25 0.58 1.68
N VAL A 243 -6.01 -0.34 0.75
CA VAL A 243 -6.82 -0.50 -0.46
C VAL A 243 -8.27 -0.80 -0.10
N ALA A 244 -8.52 -1.69 0.86
CA ALA A 244 -9.89 -1.99 1.30
C ALA A 244 -10.63 -0.74 1.81
N VAL A 245 -9.96 0.12 2.60
CA VAL A 245 -10.54 1.39 3.05
C VAL A 245 -10.86 2.31 1.87
N VAL A 246 -9.92 2.46 0.92
CA VAL A 246 -10.09 3.34 -0.24
C VAL A 246 -11.21 2.82 -1.17
N THR A 247 -11.28 1.51 -1.41
CA THR A 247 -12.35 0.88 -2.20
C THR A 247 -13.71 1.12 -1.55
N ARG A 248 -13.83 0.88 -0.23
CA ARG A 248 -15.08 1.14 0.49
C ARG A 248 -15.53 2.58 0.31
N HIS A 249 -14.66 3.55 0.58
CA HIS A 249 -14.99 4.97 0.45
C HIS A 249 -15.36 5.38 -0.99
N ALA A 250 -14.82 4.71 -2.01
CA ALA A 250 -15.21 4.97 -3.40
C ALA A 250 -16.61 4.44 -3.74
N LEU A 251 -17.05 3.38 -3.06
CA LEU A 251 -18.38 2.77 -3.19
C LEU A 251 -19.47 3.54 -2.43
N THR A 252 -19.12 4.30 -1.38
CA THR A 252 -20.09 5.11 -0.62
C THR A 252 -20.43 6.43 -1.33
N SER A 253 -21.47 7.09 -0.84
CA SER A 253 -21.88 8.44 -1.23
C SER A 253 -21.16 9.55 -0.46
N ASP A 254 -20.24 9.22 0.46
CA ASP A 254 -19.51 10.19 1.29
C ASP A 254 -18.55 11.02 0.44
N ASP A 255 -18.73 12.33 0.32
CA ASP A 255 -17.79 13.13 -0.49
C ASP A 255 -16.46 13.41 0.23
N ILE A 256 -16.52 13.59 1.55
CA ILE A 256 -15.37 13.87 2.41
C ILE A 256 -15.06 12.65 3.26
N PHE A 257 -13.80 12.22 3.22
CA PHE A 257 -13.32 11.16 4.08
C PHE A 257 -13.02 11.67 5.49
N SER A 258 -13.57 10.97 6.48
CA SER A 258 -13.24 11.09 7.89
C SER A 258 -13.03 9.70 8.50
N GLU A 259 -12.45 9.63 9.69
CA GLU A 259 -12.23 8.36 10.40
C GLU A 259 -13.54 7.65 10.76
N VAL A 260 -14.63 8.41 10.88
CA VAL A 260 -16.00 7.91 11.01
C VAL A 260 -16.86 8.62 9.97
N CYS A 261 -17.49 7.87 9.07
CA CYS A 261 -18.46 8.40 8.09
C CYS A 261 -19.78 7.64 8.22
N ASN A 262 -20.89 8.34 8.46
CA ASN A 262 -22.23 7.77 8.61
C ASN A 262 -22.28 6.55 9.56
N GLY A 263 -21.61 6.65 10.72
CA GLY A 263 -21.54 5.59 11.73
C GLY A 263 -20.54 4.46 11.43
N PHE A 264 -19.89 4.44 10.26
CA PHE A 264 -18.86 3.44 9.96
C PHE A 264 -17.47 3.90 10.42
N HIS A 265 -16.82 3.09 11.25
CA HIS A 265 -15.51 3.37 11.84
C HIS A 265 -14.36 2.83 10.97
N TYR A 266 -13.75 3.68 10.15
CA TYR A 266 -12.67 3.28 9.24
C TYR A 266 -11.37 2.90 9.96
N VAL A 267 -11.08 3.52 11.11
CA VAL A 267 -9.90 3.18 11.92
C VAL A 267 -10.01 1.75 12.45
N GLU A 268 -11.19 1.39 12.97
CA GLU A 268 -11.47 0.04 13.44
C GLU A 268 -11.42 -0.98 12.28
N PHE A 269 -12.08 -0.67 11.16
CA PHE A 269 -12.10 -1.54 9.98
C PHE A 269 -10.68 -1.83 9.47
N TYR A 270 -9.86 -0.78 9.31
CA TYR A 270 -8.46 -0.93 8.95
C TYR A 270 -7.68 -1.75 9.97
N GLY A 271 -7.87 -1.47 11.26
CA GLY A 271 -7.21 -2.18 12.36
C GLY A 271 -7.53 -3.67 12.37
N GLN A 272 -8.79 -4.06 12.17
CA GLN A 272 -9.20 -5.47 12.11
C GLN A 272 -8.56 -6.20 10.92
N LEU A 273 -8.52 -5.56 9.74
CA LEU A 273 -7.83 -6.12 8.58
C LEU A 273 -6.32 -6.28 8.83
N ARG A 274 -5.67 -5.32 9.49
CA ARG A 274 -4.27 -5.42 9.89
C ARG A 274 -4.05 -6.60 10.84
N VAL A 275 -4.88 -6.74 11.86
CA VAL A 275 -4.80 -7.88 12.80
C VAL A 275 -4.89 -9.21 12.06
N PHE A 276 -5.81 -9.35 11.11
CA PHE A 276 -5.90 -10.56 10.28
C PHE A 276 -4.63 -10.76 9.43
N LEU A 277 -4.20 -9.73 8.70
CA LEU A 277 -3.09 -9.84 7.76
C LEU A 277 -1.73 -10.05 8.44
N GLU A 278 -1.55 -9.57 9.67
CA GLU A 278 -0.24 -9.59 10.35
C GLU A 278 -0.13 -10.65 11.44
N SER A 279 -1.24 -11.28 11.83
CA SER A 279 -1.23 -12.33 12.85
C SER A 279 -0.51 -13.58 12.37
N SER A 280 0.38 -14.10 13.22
CA SER A 280 1.05 -15.39 13.00
C SER A 280 0.05 -16.54 12.85
N ARG A 281 -1.14 -16.44 13.47
CA ARG A 281 -2.23 -17.42 13.37
C ARG A 281 -2.71 -17.61 11.93
N PHE A 282 -2.70 -16.55 11.13
CA PHE A 282 -3.22 -16.54 9.76
C PHE A 282 -2.12 -16.51 8.70
N LYS A 283 -0.86 -16.69 9.11
CA LYS A 283 0.32 -16.48 8.26
C LYS A 283 0.28 -17.28 6.95
N HIS A 284 -0.24 -18.51 6.96
CA HIS A 284 -0.33 -19.30 5.74
C HIS A 284 -1.32 -18.67 4.74
N TRP A 285 -2.51 -18.28 5.18
CA TRP A 285 -3.49 -17.58 4.35
C TRP A 285 -2.97 -16.24 3.86
N THR A 286 -2.34 -15.45 4.74
CA THR A 286 -1.76 -14.16 4.35
C THR A 286 -0.65 -14.33 3.32
N THR A 287 0.21 -15.35 3.45
CA THR A 287 1.30 -15.60 2.48
C THR A 287 0.74 -15.91 1.10
N GLU A 288 -0.25 -16.80 1.01
CA GLU A 288 -0.95 -17.09 -0.25
C GLU A 288 -1.66 -15.87 -0.82
N LEU A 289 -2.30 -15.07 0.05
CA LEU A 289 -2.98 -13.84 -0.34
C LEU A 289 -2.00 -12.81 -0.91
N ILE A 290 -0.85 -12.60 -0.28
CA ILE A 290 0.18 -11.66 -0.77
C ILE A 290 0.70 -12.12 -2.14
N ASN A 291 0.93 -13.42 -2.34
CA ASN A 291 1.33 -13.96 -3.63
C ASN A 291 0.26 -13.70 -4.70
N TYR A 292 -1.01 -13.99 -4.40
CA TYR A 292 -2.14 -13.67 -5.26
C TYR A 292 -2.17 -12.19 -5.64
N TRP A 293 -2.01 -11.28 -4.68
CA TRP A 293 -1.98 -9.84 -4.95
C TRP A 293 -0.80 -9.44 -5.81
N ASN A 294 0.40 -9.96 -5.54
CA ASN A 294 1.59 -9.63 -6.33
C ASN A 294 1.42 -10.07 -7.80
N GLU A 295 0.87 -11.26 -8.03
CA GLU A 295 0.61 -11.78 -9.37
C GLU A 295 -0.38 -10.89 -10.14
N HIS A 296 -1.48 -10.47 -9.51
CA HIS A 296 -2.55 -9.75 -10.21
C HIS A 296 -2.32 -8.22 -10.28
N VAL A 297 -1.69 -7.63 -9.26
CA VAL A 297 -1.38 -6.19 -9.27
C VAL A 297 -0.23 -5.90 -10.22
N PHE A 298 0.79 -6.76 -10.27
CA PHE A 298 1.98 -6.56 -11.11
C PHE A 298 1.97 -7.41 -12.38
N GLU A 299 0.83 -7.98 -12.76
CA GLU A 299 0.68 -8.74 -14.00
C GLU A 299 1.20 -7.94 -15.21
N GLY A 300 2.08 -8.56 -16.01
CA GLY A 300 2.69 -7.94 -17.19
C GLY A 300 3.80 -6.91 -16.89
N ILE A 301 4.15 -6.70 -15.62
CA ILE A 301 5.25 -5.84 -15.18
C ILE A 301 6.46 -6.71 -14.86
N THR A 302 7.62 -6.33 -15.40
CA THR A 302 8.90 -6.87 -14.92
C THR A 302 9.61 -5.85 -14.06
N PHE A 303 9.86 -6.23 -12.81
CA PHE A 303 10.89 -5.59 -12.02
C PHE A 303 12.23 -5.88 -12.72
N GLY A 304 12.94 -4.84 -13.15
CA GLY A 304 14.28 -5.03 -13.70
C GLY A 304 15.09 -5.80 -12.66
N GLN A 305 15.63 -6.96 -13.02
CA GLN A 305 16.39 -7.79 -12.10
C GLN A 305 17.54 -6.97 -11.53
N VAL A 306 17.53 -6.74 -10.22
CA VAL A 306 18.76 -6.51 -9.46
C VAL A 306 19.22 -7.88 -8.99
N ASN A 307 19.75 -8.69 -9.91
CA ASN A 307 20.61 -9.84 -9.59
C ASN A 307 21.21 -10.39 -10.88
N GLY A 308 22.55 -10.38 -10.91
CA GLY A 308 23.39 -10.68 -12.07
C GLY A 308 23.96 -9.39 -12.64
N MET A 309 25.26 -9.14 -12.42
CA MET A 309 25.99 -8.17 -13.24
C MET A 309 25.62 -8.42 -14.71
N PRO A 310 25.29 -7.40 -15.51
CA PRO A 310 25.11 -7.59 -16.94
C PRO A 310 26.35 -8.31 -17.46
N GLN A 311 26.18 -9.41 -18.19
CA GLN A 311 27.30 -10.10 -18.87
C GLN A 311 28.09 -9.10 -19.74
N ASP A 312 27.44 -8.03 -20.21
CA ASP A 312 28.06 -6.88 -20.88
C ASP A 312 29.07 -6.10 -20.04
N ARG A 313 28.99 -6.10 -18.70
CA ARG A 313 30.00 -5.46 -17.83
C ARG A 313 31.24 -6.32 -17.66
N ALA A 314 31.11 -7.64 -17.68
CA ALA A 314 32.25 -8.56 -17.67
C ALA A 314 33.09 -8.44 -18.96
N ASN A 315 32.45 -8.06 -20.07
CA ASN A 315 33.11 -7.76 -21.35
C ASN A 315 33.28 -6.26 -21.62
N GLY A 316 32.97 -5.40 -20.64
CA GLY A 316 33.02 -3.96 -20.79
C GLY A 316 34.46 -3.46 -20.84
N THR A 317 34.69 -2.34 -21.54
CA THR A 317 36.01 -1.73 -21.71
C THR A 317 36.73 -1.51 -20.37
N LEU A 318 36.00 -1.18 -19.30
CA LEU A 318 36.57 -0.98 -17.97
C LEU A 318 37.16 -2.28 -17.38
N ALA A 319 36.44 -3.40 -17.48
CA ALA A 319 36.90 -4.70 -17.00
C ALA A 319 38.11 -5.21 -17.80
N GLN A 320 38.16 -4.92 -19.11
CA GLN A 320 39.31 -5.24 -19.97
C GLN A 320 40.54 -4.39 -19.61
N LEU A 321 40.35 -3.12 -19.28
CA LEU A 321 41.42 -2.22 -18.84
C LEU A 321 41.96 -2.63 -17.45
N GLU A 322 41.09 -3.03 -16.52
CA GLU A 322 41.49 -3.54 -15.20
C GLU A 322 42.29 -4.84 -15.31
N ALA A 323 41.86 -5.78 -16.15
CA ALA A 323 42.60 -7.02 -16.42
C ALA A 323 43.96 -6.75 -17.08
N GLN A 324 44.06 -5.80 -18.02
CA GLN A 324 45.35 -5.39 -18.61
C GLN A 324 46.29 -4.77 -17.57
N ALA A 325 45.75 -3.96 -16.65
CA ALA A 325 46.54 -3.36 -15.58
C ALA A 325 47.08 -4.41 -14.59
N GLU A 326 46.30 -5.43 -14.23
CA GLU A 326 46.75 -6.53 -13.36
C GLU A 326 47.80 -7.42 -14.02
N VAL A 327 47.65 -7.74 -15.31
CA VAL A 327 48.66 -8.49 -16.07
C VAL A 327 49.96 -7.70 -16.18
N SER A 328 49.89 -6.39 -16.41
CA SER A 328 51.08 -5.52 -16.48
C SER A 328 51.80 -5.42 -15.13
N ARG A 329 51.04 -5.46 -14.03
CA ARG A 329 51.57 -5.41 -12.66
C ARG A 329 52.22 -6.74 -12.23
N ASN A 330 51.71 -7.86 -12.73
CA ASN A 330 52.24 -9.20 -12.43
C ASN A 330 53.35 -9.65 -13.39
N ALA A 331 53.53 -8.96 -14.52
CA ALA A 331 54.60 -9.22 -15.49
C ALA A 331 55.94 -8.57 -15.10
N ASP A 332 55.96 -7.70 -14.07
CA ASP A 332 57.18 -7.08 -13.58
C ASP A 332 57.48 -7.40 -12.09
N PRO A 333 57.72 -8.68 -11.73
CA PRO A 333 58.26 -9.03 -10.43
C PRO A 333 59.79 -9.08 -10.53
N GLY A 334 60.44 -7.92 -10.70
CA GLY A 334 61.87 -7.80 -10.37
C GLY A 334 62.72 -6.99 -11.34
N SER A 335 62.89 -5.71 -11.02
CA SER A 335 64.22 -5.09 -11.05
C SER A 335 64.41 -4.20 -9.81
N LEU A 336 64.46 -4.84 -8.65
CA LEU A 336 65.27 -4.35 -7.54
C LEU A 336 66.40 -5.38 -7.37
N SER A 337 67.45 -5.20 -8.17
CA SER A 337 68.78 -5.64 -7.81
C SER A 337 69.49 -4.42 -7.24
N ASP A 338 69.76 -4.48 -5.95
CA ASP A 338 70.83 -3.72 -5.31
C ASP A 338 72.15 -4.00 -6.06
N ASP A 339 72.97 -2.95 -6.26
CA ASP A 339 74.42 -3.01 -6.04
C ASP A 339 75.04 -1.59 -6.11
N GLU A 340 75.78 -1.29 -5.04
CA GLU A 340 76.78 -0.22 -4.77
C GLU A 340 76.36 1.26 -4.65
#